data_AF-A0A314L0I3-F1
#
_entry.id   AF-A0A314L0I3-F1
#
_cell.length_a   1.000
_cell.length_b   1.000
_cell.length_c   1.000
_cell.angle_alpha   90.00
_cell.angle_beta   90.00
_cell.angle_gamma   90.00
#
_symmetry.space_group_name_H-M   'P 1'
#
loop_
_entity.id
_entity.type
_entity.pdbx_description
1 polymer ?
#
loop_
_entity_poly.entity_id
_entity_poly.type
_entity_poly.pdbx_seq_one_letter_code
_entity_poly.pdbx_strand_id
1 'polypeptide(L)'
;MTTQLNSIETLTSGNYKKWKQDVEIVLGLMHLDFALTEQKPAEPTTTSTADEKAKYEKWMKANKLSLMIMKRSISDHIKGAIKDNGNAKNFLSAIGQKFLESNKAEIRSLIDSLSTIKYDLVEEGRIQKEKVEGVVNFVSSSRSADYPSYKRKGGPKFHKKKHGHSHHPGGNSGHTNN
;
A
#
# COMPACT_ATOMS: atom_id res chain seq x y z
N MET A 1 -26.64 14.46 28.14
CA MET A 1 -25.87 13.19 28.18
C MET A 1 -26.17 12.27 26.99
N THR A 2 -27.42 12.12 26.51
CA THR A 2 -27.74 11.24 25.35
C THR A 2 -27.25 11.77 24.00
N THR A 3 -27.05 13.08 23.86
CA THR A 3 -26.62 13.72 22.60
C THR A 3 -25.17 13.42 22.21
N GLN A 4 -24.28 13.18 23.16
CA GLN A 4 -22.84 12.95 22.92
C GLN A 4 -22.54 11.56 22.35
N LEU A 5 -23.40 10.56 22.58
CA LEU A 5 -23.19 9.22 22.04
C LEU A 5 -23.59 9.11 20.56
N ASN A 6 -24.50 9.97 20.11
CA ASN A 6 -24.98 9.98 18.72
C ASN A 6 -23.98 10.65 17.76
N SER A 7 -22.95 11.34 18.28
CA SER A 7 -21.91 11.95 17.44
C SER A 7 -20.83 10.96 17.00
N ILE A 8 -20.78 9.76 17.61
CA ILE A 8 -19.81 8.74 17.21
C ILE A 8 -20.38 8.00 16.00
N GLU A 9 -19.80 8.23 14.84
CA GLU A 9 -20.11 7.46 13.64
C GLU A 9 -19.83 5.97 13.87
N THR A 10 -20.59 5.05 13.27
CA THR A 10 -20.29 3.62 13.44
C THR A 10 -18.97 3.26 12.75
N LEU A 11 -18.10 2.52 13.44
CA LEU A 11 -16.84 2.03 12.88
C LEU A 11 -17.11 1.05 11.73
N THR A 12 -16.55 1.38 10.58
CA THR A 12 -16.51 0.58 9.36
C THR A 12 -15.06 0.43 8.89
N SER A 13 -14.83 -0.28 7.79
CA SER A 13 -13.48 -0.51 7.25
C SER A 13 -12.73 0.78 6.85
N GLY A 14 -13.44 1.87 6.53
CA GLY A 14 -12.83 3.09 5.97
C GLY A 14 -12.63 4.26 6.94
N ASN A 15 -13.26 4.25 8.12
CA ASN A 15 -13.39 5.47 8.95
C ASN A 15 -12.64 5.42 10.30
N TYR A 16 -11.75 4.44 10.52
CA TYR A 16 -11.08 4.22 11.81
C TYR A 16 -10.44 5.49 12.44
N LYS A 17 -9.73 6.30 11.65
CA LYS A 17 -9.09 7.52 12.17
C LYS A 17 -10.10 8.50 12.76
N LYS A 18 -11.20 8.74 12.05
CA LYS A 18 -12.29 9.63 12.48
C LYS A 18 -13.04 9.02 13.67
N TRP A 19 -13.42 7.76 13.58
CA TRP A 19 -14.09 7.03 14.67
C TRP A 19 -13.31 7.10 15.97
N LYS A 20 -11.99 6.86 15.91
CA LYS A 20 -11.12 6.94 17.09
C LYS A 20 -11.13 8.34 17.70
N GLN A 21 -11.02 9.37 16.86
CA GLN A 21 -11.06 10.76 17.31
C GLN A 21 -12.40 11.10 17.99
N ASP A 22 -13.53 10.68 17.40
CA ASP A 22 -14.86 10.90 17.97
C ASP A 22 -15.01 10.20 19.33
N VAL A 23 -14.52 8.96 19.46
CA VAL A 23 -14.47 8.23 20.73
C VAL A 23 -13.63 8.97 21.77
N GLU A 24 -12.41 9.39 21.43
CA GLU A 24 -11.51 10.10 22.35
C GLU A 24 -12.13 11.43 22.83
N ILE A 25 -12.77 12.19 21.94
CA ILE A 25 -13.48 13.43 22.29
C ILE A 25 -14.64 13.14 23.24
N VAL A 26 -15.50 12.18 22.93
CA VAL A 26 -16.66 11.85 23.77
C VAL A 26 -16.22 11.36 25.15
N LEU A 27 -15.19 10.53 25.23
CA LEU A 27 -14.65 10.08 26.52
C LEU A 27 -14.04 11.24 27.32
N GLY A 28 -13.33 12.17 26.67
CA GLY A 28 -12.82 13.37 27.33
C GLY A 28 -13.93 14.27 27.86
N LEU A 29 -14.99 14.51 27.07
CA LEU A 29 -16.16 15.28 27.49
C LEU A 29 -16.92 14.65 28.66
N MET A 30 -16.81 13.33 28.82
CA MET A 30 -17.43 12.58 29.92
C MET A 30 -16.46 12.33 31.09
N HIS A 31 -15.23 12.84 31.02
CA HIS A 31 -14.16 12.60 32.01
C HIS A 31 -13.85 11.10 32.23
N LEU A 32 -13.86 10.32 31.15
CA LEU A 32 -13.58 8.87 31.13
C LEU A 32 -12.26 8.54 30.44
N ASP A 33 -11.61 9.53 29.83
CA ASP A 33 -10.36 9.42 29.06
C ASP A 33 -9.20 8.86 29.88
N PHE A 34 -9.19 9.10 31.19
CA PHE A 34 -8.19 8.52 32.09
C PHE A 34 -8.17 6.98 32.10
N ALA A 35 -9.29 6.32 31.77
CA ALA A 35 -9.32 4.86 31.61
C ALA A 35 -8.56 4.37 30.36
N LEU A 36 -8.27 5.27 29.41
CA LEU A 36 -7.46 4.99 28.22
C LEU A 36 -5.98 5.35 28.42
N THR A 37 -5.68 6.31 29.29
CA THR A 37 -4.30 6.81 29.48
C THR A 37 -3.61 6.13 30.67
N GLU A 38 -4.29 6.02 31.81
CA GLU A 38 -3.73 5.47 33.05
C GLU A 38 -3.69 3.94 33.05
N GLN A 39 -2.76 3.39 33.83
CA GLN A 39 -2.71 1.96 34.09
C GLN A 39 -3.83 1.55 35.06
N LYS A 40 -4.35 0.34 34.89
CA LYS A 40 -5.31 -0.26 35.83
C LYS A 40 -4.71 -0.24 37.25
N PRO A 41 -5.38 0.39 38.24
CA PRO A 41 -4.94 0.34 39.63
C PRO A 41 -4.91 -1.10 40.16
N ALA A 42 -4.03 -1.37 41.13
CA ALA A 42 -4.04 -2.63 41.85
C ALA A 42 -5.41 -2.85 42.50
N GLU A 43 -5.83 -4.12 42.56
CA GLU A 43 -7.08 -4.46 43.23
C GLU A 43 -6.95 -4.18 44.73
N PRO A 44 -7.88 -3.42 45.34
CA PRO A 44 -7.79 -3.06 46.74
C PRO A 44 -7.87 -4.29 47.63
N THR A 45 -7.11 -4.28 48.72
CA THR A 45 -7.17 -5.30 49.76
C THR A 45 -7.98 -4.81 50.96
N THR A 46 -8.14 -5.65 51.97
CA THR A 46 -8.77 -5.27 53.23
C THR A 46 -8.03 -4.11 53.93
N THR A 47 -6.71 -4.01 53.75
CA THR A 47 -5.85 -2.98 54.33
C THR A 47 -5.74 -1.71 53.50
N SER A 48 -6.29 -1.69 52.28
CA SER A 48 -6.23 -0.51 51.42
C SER A 48 -6.97 0.68 52.02
N THR A 49 -6.42 1.87 51.77
CA THR A 49 -7.01 3.13 52.22
C THR A 49 -8.32 3.42 51.50
N ALA A 50 -9.13 4.33 52.05
CA ALA A 50 -10.36 4.77 51.40
C ALA A 50 -10.09 5.37 50.00
N ASP A 51 -9.00 6.12 49.86
CA ASP A 51 -8.61 6.76 48.60
C ASP A 51 -8.18 5.75 47.54
N GLU A 52 -7.46 4.69 47.92
CA GLU A 52 -7.09 3.61 47.01
C GLU A 52 -8.31 2.87 46.48
N LYS A 53 -9.26 2.55 47.37
CA LYS A 53 -10.54 1.92 47.01
C LYS A 53 -11.35 2.82 46.07
N ALA A 54 -11.46 4.11 46.39
CA ALA A 54 -12.16 5.09 45.56
C ALA A 54 -11.52 5.23 44.18
N LYS A 55 -10.18 5.26 44.10
CA LYS A 55 -9.44 5.30 42.82
C LYS A 55 -9.72 4.06 41.98
N TYR A 56 -9.65 2.86 42.56
CA TYR A 56 -9.96 1.62 41.85
C TYR A 56 -11.38 1.61 41.32
N GLU A 57 -12.38 1.93 42.14
CA GLU A 57 -13.79 1.96 41.72
C GLU A 57 -14.03 2.98 40.61
N LYS A 58 -13.46 4.19 40.75
CA LYS A 58 -13.57 5.25 39.74
C LYS A 58 -12.99 4.78 38.41
N TRP A 59 -11.81 4.14 38.43
CA TRP A 59 -11.18 3.58 37.24
C TRP A 59 -12.01 2.45 36.62
N MET A 60 -12.52 1.52 37.43
CA MET A 60 -13.35 0.40 36.95
C MET A 60 -14.65 0.89 36.30
N LYS A 61 -15.30 1.91 36.89
CA LYS A 61 -16.50 2.54 36.31
C LYS A 61 -16.19 3.19 34.96
N ALA A 62 -15.11 3.98 34.88
CA ALA A 62 -14.72 4.61 33.62
C ALA A 62 -14.34 3.59 32.55
N ASN A 63 -13.54 2.58 32.91
CA ASN A 63 -13.19 1.49 32.02
C ASN A 63 -14.42 0.76 31.45
N LYS A 64 -15.40 0.43 32.31
CA LYS A 64 -16.64 -0.22 31.89
C LYS A 64 -17.44 0.65 30.92
N LEU A 65 -17.61 1.93 31.22
CA LEU A 65 -18.35 2.86 30.36
C LEU A 65 -17.64 3.06 29.01
N SER A 66 -16.32 3.24 28.99
CA SER A 66 -15.54 3.36 27.76
C SER A 66 -15.69 2.12 26.87
N LEU A 67 -15.66 0.92 27.45
CA LEU A 67 -15.92 -0.32 26.72
C LEU A 67 -17.33 -0.36 26.13
N MET A 68 -18.35 0.06 26.88
CA MET A 68 -19.74 0.08 26.38
C MET A 68 -19.90 1.06 25.21
N ILE A 69 -19.29 2.25 25.31
CA ILE A 69 -19.32 3.26 24.24
C ILE A 69 -18.67 2.73 22.98
N MET A 70 -17.44 2.21 23.08
CA MET A 70 -16.73 1.65 21.93
C MET A 70 -17.48 0.45 21.33
N LYS A 71 -17.91 -0.53 22.13
CA LYS A 71 -18.62 -1.71 21.61
C LYS A 71 -19.94 -1.35 20.93
N ARG A 72 -20.64 -0.33 21.42
CA ARG A 72 -21.87 0.15 20.78
C ARG A 72 -21.60 0.81 19.43
N SER A 73 -20.48 1.52 19.30
CA SER A 73 -20.14 2.26 18.08
C SER A 73 -19.34 1.44 17.06
N ILE A 74 -19.21 0.12 17.25
CA ILE A 74 -18.51 -0.77 16.32
C ILE A 74 -19.52 -1.71 15.66
N SER A 75 -19.42 -1.84 14.33
CA SER A 75 -20.21 -2.78 13.55
C SER A 75 -19.90 -4.24 13.91
N ASP A 76 -20.89 -5.12 13.79
CA ASP A 76 -20.77 -6.48 14.32
C ASP A 76 -19.70 -7.33 13.65
N HIS A 77 -19.41 -7.10 12.36
CA HIS A 77 -18.33 -7.78 11.65
C HIS A 77 -16.94 -7.48 12.26
N ILE A 78 -16.69 -6.24 12.66
CA ILE A 78 -15.44 -5.85 13.33
C ILE A 78 -15.45 -6.36 14.77
N LYS A 79 -16.59 -6.22 15.47
CA LYS A 79 -16.75 -6.64 16.85
C LYS A 79 -16.42 -8.12 17.04
N GLY A 80 -16.88 -8.99 16.13
CA GLY A 80 -16.60 -10.42 16.16
C GLY A 80 -15.12 -10.78 15.96
N ALA A 81 -14.34 -9.90 15.34
CA ALA A 81 -12.92 -10.12 15.06
C ALA A 81 -11.98 -9.69 16.20
N ILE A 82 -12.51 -9.08 17.27
CA ILE A 82 -11.72 -8.46 18.34
C ILE A 82 -11.96 -9.19 19.66
N LYS A 83 -10.87 -9.62 20.29
CA LYS A 83 -10.93 -10.22 21.62
C LYS A 83 -11.20 -9.16 22.67
N ASP A 84 -12.28 -9.33 23.44
CA ASP A 84 -12.54 -8.54 24.62
C ASP A 84 -11.65 -9.01 25.79
N ASN A 85 -10.90 -8.09 26.37
CA ASN A 85 -10.00 -8.34 27.50
C ASN A 85 -10.41 -7.55 28.76
N GLY A 86 -11.59 -6.91 28.75
CA GLY A 86 -12.10 -6.16 29.90
C GLY A 86 -11.35 -4.87 30.20
N ASN A 87 -10.41 -4.43 29.35
CA ASN A 87 -9.66 -3.19 29.49
C ASN A 87 -9.87 -2.29 28.26
N ALA A 88 -10.38 -1.08 28.47
CA ALA A 88 -10.73 -0.13 27.41
C ALA A 88 -9.51 0.27 26.58
N LYS A 89 -8.37 0.58 27.21
CA LYS A 89 -7.12 0.93 26.52
C LYS A 89 -6.65 -0.18 25.60
N ASN A 90 -6.62 -1.41 26.10
CA ASN A 90 -6.20 -2.57 25.33
C ASN A 90 -7.20 -2.90 24.22
N PHE A 91 -8.50 -2.73 24.46
CA PHE A 91 -9.54 -2.91 23.45
C PHE A 91 -9.39 -1.91 22.29
N LEU A 92 -9.19 -0.62 22.60
CA LEU A 92 -8.93 0.42 21.59
C LEU A 92 -7.66 0.11 20.78
N SER A 93 -6.61 -0.37 21.46
CA SER A 93 -5.36 -0.79 20.81
C SER A 93 -5.58 -1.98 19.87
N ALA A 94 -6.35 -2.98 20.28
CA ALA A 94 -6.65 -4.16 19.47
C ALA A 94 -7.44 -3.80 18.20
N ILE A 95 -8.39 -2.87 18.30
CA ILE A 95 -9.06 -2.30 17.11
C ILE A 95 -8.02 -1.69 16.18
N GLY A 96 -7.15 -0.82 16.70
CA GLY A 96 -6.12 -0.17 15.89
C GLY A 96 -5.19 -1.16 15.18
N GLN A 97 -4.78 -2.24 15.86
CA GLN A 97 -3.96 -3.29 15.25
C GLN A 97 -4.68 -4.00 14.10
N LYS A 98 -5.98 -4.31 14.25
CA LYS A 98 -6.76 -4.93 13.16
C LYS A 98 -6.79 -4.11 11.88
N PHE A 99 -6.93 -2.79 11.99
CA PHE A 99 -6.90 -1.90 10.83
C PHE A 99 -5.49 -1.79 10.23
N LEU A 100 -4.45 -1.78 11.05
CA LEU A 100 -3.07 -1.80 10.57
C LEU A 100 -2.74 -3.11 9.84
N GLU A 101 -3.17 -4.26 10.35
CA GLU A 101 -3.03 -5.57 9.72
C GLU A 101 -3.77 -5.63 8.37
N SER A 102 -5.00 -5.15 8.33
CA SER A 102 -5.83 -5.13 7.11
C SER A 102 -5.19 -4.29 6.02
N ASN A 103 -4.73 -3.07 6.34
CA ASN A 103 -4.05 -2.20 5.39
C ASN A 103 -2.77 -2.83 4.84
N LYS A 104 -1.98 -3.50 5.68
CA LYS A 104 -0.77 -4.21 5.24
C LYS A 104 -1.09 -5.35 4.29
N ALA A 105 -2.14 -6.12 4.57
CA ALA A 105 -2.58 -7.22 3.71
C ALA A 105 -3.07 -6.72 2.35
N GLU A 106 -3.82 -5.63 2.32
CA GLU A 106 -4.30 -4.99 1.09
C GLU A 106 -3.13 -4.50 0.23
N ILE A 107 -2.18 -3.78 0.82
CA ILE A 107 -0.96 -3.31 0.12
C ILE A 107 -0.18 -4.50 -0.45
N ARG A 108 0.00 -5.58 0.32
CA ARG A 108 0.69 -6.79 -0.16
C ARG A 108 -0.05 -7.42 -1.34
N SER A 109 -1.38 -7.55 -1.25
CA SER A 109 -2.19 -8.10 -2.34
C SER A 109 -2.06 -7.28 -3.62
N LEU A 110 -1.99 -5.95 -3.51
CA LEU A 110 -1.79 -5.06 -4.66
C LEU A 110 -0.40 -5.24 -5.28
N ILE A 111 0.65 -5.40 -4.47
CA ILE A 111 2.01 -5.66 -4.93
C ILE A 111 2.11 -7.03 -5.63
N ASP A 112 1.49 -8.06 -5.07
CA ASP A 112 1.48 -9.41 -5.64
C ASP A 112 0.71 -9.42 -6.98
N SER A 113 -0.42 -8.72 -7.07
CA SER A 113 -1.17 -8.55 -8.32
C SER A 113 -0.35 -7.80 -9.38
N LEU A 114 0.31 -6.71 -9.01
CA LEU A 114 1.15 -5.93 -9.93
C LEU A 114 2.34 -6.75 -10.43
N SER A 115 2.94 -7.55 -9.55
CA SER A 115 4.04 -8.44 -9.89
C SER A 115 3.60 -9.50 -10.90
N THR A 116 2.43 -10.12 -10.67
CA THR A 116 1.83 -11.11 -11.58
C THR A 116 1.60 -10.51 -12.97
N ILE A 117 0.96 -9.35 -13.05
CA ILE A 117 0.71 -8.64 -14.32
C ILE A 117 2.02 -8.34 -15.07
N LYS A 118 3.07 -7.92 -14.35
CA LYS A 118 4.38 -7.66 -14.97
C LYS A 118 4.99 -8.93 -15.56
N TYR A 119 4.90 -10.06 -14.87
CA TYR A 119 5.42 -11.34 -15.37
C TYR A 119 4.67 -11.78 -16.63
N ASP A 120 3.34 -11.73 -16.63
CA ASP A 120 2.52 -12.11 -17.78
C ASP A 120 2.85 -11.29 -19.02
N LEU A 121 2.96 -9.95 -18.88
CA LEU A 121 3.33 -9.05 -19.99
C LEU A 121 4.74 -9.32 -20.53
N VAL A 122 5.69 -9.68 -19.65
CA VAL A 122 7.05 -10.03 -20.06
C VAL A 122 7.05 -11.35 -20.83
N GLU A 123 6.33 -12.37 -20.37
CA GLU A 123 6.21 -13.66 -21.07
C GLU A 123 5.50 -13.51 -22.42
N GLU A 124 4.41 -12.76 -22.50
CA GLU A 124 3.74 -12.45 -23.76
C GLU A 124 4.67 -11.74 -24.75
N GLY A 125 5.44 -10.75 -24.28
CA GLY A 125 6.43 -10.05 -25.10
C GLY A 125 7.55 -10.98 -25.60
N ARG A 126 8.01 -11.91 -24.76
CA ARG A 126 9.01 -12.93 -25.15
C ARG A 126 8.47 -13.87 -26.23
N ILE A 127 7.25 -14.37 -26.05
CA ILE A 127 6.57 -15.25 -27.02
C ILE A 127 6.37 -14.54 -28.36
N GLN A 128 5.97 -13.27 -28.35
CA GLN A 128 5.82 -12.48 -29.59
C GLN A 128 7.16 -12.30 -30.30
N LYS A 129 8.23 -11.99 -29.56
CA LYS A 129 9.58 -11.86 -30.13
C LYS A 129 10.07 -13.16 -30.77
N GLU A 130 9.91 -14.29 -30.09
CA GLU A 130 10.31 -15.61 -30.61
C GLU A 130 9.55 -15.98 -31.89
N LYS A 131 8.23 -15.71 -31.93
CA LYS A 131 7.42 -15.90 -33.15
C LYS A 131 7.93 -15.07 -34.32
N VAL A 132 8.28 -13.80 -34.09
CA VAL A 132 8.82 -12.91 -35.15
C VAL A 132 10.18 -13.41 -35.64
N GLU A 133 11.08 -13.80 -34.73
CA GLU A 133 12.39 -14.35 -35.10
C GLU A 133 12.27 -15.64 -35.91
N GLY A 134 11.34 -16.54 -35.55
CA GLY A 134 11.05 -17.76 -36.31
C GLY A 134 10.59 -17.48 -37.74
N VAL A 135 9.70 -16.50 -37.94
CA VAL A 135 9.23 -16.09 -39.28
C VAL A 135 10.39 -15.50 -40.10
N VAL A 136 11.23 -14.66 -39.50
CA VAL A 136 12.40 -14.06 -40.17
C VAL A 136 13.39 -15.13 -40.64
N ASN A 137 13.67 -16.13 -39.80
CA ASN A 137 14.58 -17.23 -40.14
C ASN A 137 14.03 -18.11 -41.28
N PHE A 138 12.73 -18.39 -41.27
CA PHE A 138 12.05 -19.15 -42.33
C PHE A 138 12.10 -18.43 -43.69
N VAL A 139 11.80 -17.13 -43.73
CA VAL A 139 11.86 -16.31 -44.96
C VAL A 139 13.28 -16.23 -45.50
N SER A 140 14.27 -16.11 -44.62
CA SER A 140 15.69 -16.05 -45.00
C SER A 140 16.18 -17.37 -45.61
N SER A 141 15.75 -18.51 -45.05
CA SER A 141 16.08 -19.84 -45.57
C SER A 141 15.40 -20.14 -46.91
N SER A 142 14.15 -19.69 -47.08
CA SER A 142 13.39 -19.87 -48.33
C SER A 142 14.02 -19.08 -49.49
N ARG A 143 14.48 -17.84 -49.24
CA ARG A 143 15.19 -17.02 -50.25
C ARG A 143 16.55 -17.58 -50.66
N SER A 144 17.20 -18.35 -49.79
CA SER A 144 18.48 -19.00 -50.12
C SER A 144 18.30 -20.21 -51.03
N ALA A 145 17.13 -20.84 -51.05
CA ALA A 145 16.83 -21.98 -51.93
C ALA A 145 16.48 -21.55 -53.37
N ASP A 146 16.04 -20.31 -53.56
CA ASP A 146 15.57 -19.77 -54.84
C ASP A 146 16.63 -19.02 -55.68
N TYR A 147 17.93 -19.09 -55.33
CA TYR A 147 19.01 -18.48 -56.12
C TYR A 147 19.82 -19.53 -56.91
N PRO A 148 19.51 -19.77 -58.20
CA PRO A 148 20.46 -20.42 -59.10
C PRO A 148 21.70 -19.53 -59.22
N SER A 149 22.88 -20.09 -59.01
CA SER A 149 24.16 -19.43 -59.26
C SER A 149 24.30 -19.10 -60.76
N TYR A 150 23.86 -17.91 -61.17
CA TYR A 150 24.18 -17.39 -62.50
C TYR A 150 25.55 -16.73 -62.46
N LYS A 151 26.50 -17.33 -63.17
CA LYS A 151 27.83 -16.74 -63.40
C LYS A 151 27.66 -15.33 -63.97
N ARG A 152 28.14 -14.30 -63.26
CA ARG A 152 28.27 -12.93 -63.80
C ARG A 152 29.25 -12.94 -64.99
N LYS A 153 28.74 -13.08 -66.22
CA LYS A 153 29.47 -12.70 -67.43
C LYS A 153 29.42 -11.18 -67.58
N GLY A 154 30.60 -10.55 -67.50
CA GLY A 154 30.96 -9.21 -67.99
C GLY A 154 29.90 -8.10 -67.91
N GLY A 155 29.94 -7.31 -66.83
CA GLY A 155 29.30 -5.99 -66.80
C GLY A 155 30.31 -4.86 -67.08
N PRO A 156 29.89 -3.71 -67.65
CA PRO A 156 30.80 -2.68 -68.15
C PRO A 156 31.62 -1.99 -67.04
N LYS A 157 32.89 -1.68 -67.34
CA LYS A 157 33.79 -0.91 -66.46
C LYS A 157 33.41 0.57 -66.48
N PHE A 158 32.85 1.08 -65.38
CA PHE A 158 32.67 2.52 -65.17
C PHE A 158 33.99 3.15 -64.67
N HIS A 159 34.55 4.07 -65.45
CA HIS A 159 35.68 4.90 -65.05
C HIS A 159 35.19 5.99 -64.07
N LYS A 160 35.77 6.04 -62.86
CA LYS A 160 35.52 7.12 -61.89
C LYS A 160 36.15 8.41 -62.39
N LYS A 161 35.33 9.40 -62.75
CA LYS A 161 35.77 10.78 -62.97
C LYS A 161 35.95 11.46 -61.61
N LYS A 162 37.18 11.79 -61.24
CA LYS A 162 37.48 12.63 -60.08
C LYS A 162 37.13 14.08 -60.42
N HIS A 163 36.27 14.72 -59.63
CA HIS A 163 36.20 16.17 -59.57
C HIS A 163 36.53 16.63 -58.15
N GLY A 164 37.41 17.62 -58.10
CA GLY A 164 38.23 17.98 -56.95
C GLY A 164 37.62 19.02 -56.01
N HIS A 165 38.44 19.28 -55.00
CA HIS A 165 38.31 20.11 -53.82
C HIS A 165 37.62 21.48 -53.95
N SER A 166 36.91 21.86 -52.88
CA SER A 166 37.22 23.12 -52.19
C SER A 166 37.00 23.01 -50.67
N HIS A 167 38.04 23.42 -49.95
CA HIS A 167 38.10 23.85 -48.54
C HIS A 167 37.13 25.06 -48.30
N HIS A 168 36.72 25.54 -47.11
CA HIS A 168 37.17 25.44 -45.71
C HIS A 168 36.09 26.02 -44.73
N PRO A 169 36.32 26.32 -43.42
CA PRO A 169 35.49 25.84 -42.31
C PRO A 169 34.86 26.96 -41.43
N GLY A 170 34.19 26.56 -40.34
CA GLY A 170 33.84 27.42 -39.21
C GLY A 170 32.60 26.87 -38.48
N GLY A 171 32.49 26.81 -37.17
CA GLY A 171 33.32 27.27 -36.07
C GLY A 171 32.60 26.86 -34.79
N ASN A 172 33.38 26.43 -33.81
CA ASN A 172 32.97 25.95 -32.49
C ASN A 172 32.49 27.12 -31.60
N SER A 173 31.49 26.90 -30.74
CA SER A 173 31.45 27.48 -29.39
C SER A 173 30.42 26.76 -28.53
N GLY A 174 30.90 25.84 -27.69
CA GLY A 174 30.17 25.37 -26.52
C GLY A 174 30.35 26.36 -25.37
N HIS A 175 29.24 26.76 -24.75
CA HIS A 175 29.23 27.38 -23.43
C HIS A 175 28.97 26.30 -22.37
N THR A 176 29.96 26.11 -21.49
CA THR A 176 29.78 25.48 -20.17
C THR A 176 29.15 26.51 -19.25
N ASN A 177 28.02 26.17 -18.62
CA ASN A 177 27.45 26.95 -17.55
C ASN A 177 27.85 26.35 -16.20
N ASN A 178 28.11 27.27 -15.28
CA ASN A 178 28.42 27.14 -13.86
C ASN A 178 27.36 26.34 -13.08
#